data_AF-A0A0R3TVH5-F1
#
_entry.id   AF-A0A0R3TVH5-F1
#
_cell.length_a   1.000
_cell.length_b   1.000
_cell.length_c   1.000
_cell.angle_alpha   90.00
_cell.angle_beta   90.00
_cell.angle_gamma   90.00
#
_symmetry.space_group_name_H-M   'P 1'
#
loop_
_entity.id
_entity.type
_entity.pdbx_description
1 polymer ?
#
loop_
_entity_poly.entity_id
_entity_poly.type
_entity_poly.pdbx_seq_one_letter_code
_entity_poly.pdbx_strand_id
1 'polypeptide(L)'
;MAFFDRCIGTVTHESGRIKSCAELPFGSLIIGDCLRRMLCIEGSEFYNLYSEKERAEFLFRLFKHIVIGGELVQPSEDFNVYTNFVKNLYKDLISVQKLQDSNDLVITSKICQVQVLSKDLVVYPSVNEHINDFAYLIVNPIMRHVIVLSHVYGIGQF
;
A
#
# COMPACT_ATOMS: atom_id res chain seq x y z
N MET A 1 8.53 -10.07 -11.36
CA MET A 1 7.15 -9.88 -10.85
C MET A 1 6.80 -10.87 -9.71
N ALA A 2 7.78 -11.38 -8.95
CA ALA A 2 7.56 -12.43 -7.93
C ALA A 2 6.93 -11.96 -6.61
N PHE A 3 6.76 -10.65 -6.39
CA PHE A 3 6.37 -10.11 -5.08
C PHE A 3 4.95 -10.52 -4.68
N PHE A 4 3.98 -10.40 -5.59
CA PHE A 4 2.57 -10.71 -5.31
C PHE A 4 2.23 -12.20 -5.46
N ASP A 5 3.07 -12.97 -6.15
CA ASP A 5 2.80 -14.37 -6.44
C ASP A 5 2.67 -15.22 -5.17
N ARG A 6 3.33 -14.81 -4.07
CA ARG A 6 3.21 -15.45 -2.73
C ARG A 6 1.78 -15.41 -2.17
N CYS A 7 0.95 -14.46 -2.62
CA CYS A 7 -0.44 -14.36 -2.21
C CYS A 7 -1.32 -15.42 -2.87
N ILE A 8 -0.94 -15.91 -4.06
CA ILE A 8 -1.67 -16.94 -4.81
C ILE A 8 -1.59 -18.26 -4.06
N GLY A 9 -2.73 -18.95 -3.93
CA GLY A 9 -2.86 -20.19 -3.16
C GLY A 9 -2.89 -19.97 -1.63
N THR A 10 -2.32 -18.87 -1.12
CA THR A 10 -2.25 -18.53 0.30
C THR A 10 -3.47 -17.72 0.75
N VAL A 11 -3.53 -16.43 0.40
CA VAL A 11 -4.64 -15.52 0.75
C VAL A 11 -5.68 -15.41 -0.36
N THR A 12 -5.34 -15.91 -1.55
CA THR A 12 -6.28 -16.11 -2.67
C THR A 12 -6.36 -17.59 -3.03
N HIS A 13 -7.38 -17.97 -3.77
CA HIS A 13 -7.38 -19.23 -4.50
C HIS A 13 -6.36 -19.20 -5.64
N GLU A 14 -6.01 -20.36 -6.19
CA GLU A 14 -5.19 -20.50 -7.41
C GLU A 14 -5.80 -19.73 -8.60
N SER A 15 -7.12 -19.53 -8.61
CA SER A 15 -7.83 -18.74 -9.62
C SER A 15 -7.61 -17.22 -9.52
N GLY A 16 -6.97 -16.73 -8.45
CA GLY A 16 -6.83 -15.30 -8.15
C GLY A 16 -8.01 -14.69 -7.41
N ARG A 17 -9.08 -15.45 -7.10
CA ARG A 17 -10.17 -14.97 -6.25
C ARG A 17 -9.70 -14.90 -4.79
N ILE A 18 -9.91 -13.76 -4.14
CA ILE A 18 -9.56 -13.54 -2.73
C ILE A 18 -10.41 -14.46 -1.84
N LYS A 19 -9.78 -15.12 -0.86
CA LYS A 19 -10.48 -15.99 0.08
C LYS A 19 -11.23 -15.13 1.09
N SER A 20 -12.53 -15.36 1.24
CA SER A 20 -13.32 -14.79 2.34
C SER A 20 -12.95 -15.43 3.67
N CYS A 21 -13.08 -14.69 4.76
CA CYS A 21 -12.91 -15.21 6.12
C CYS A 21 -14.00 -14.64 7.05
N ALA A 22 -14.05 -15.13 8.29
CA ALA A 22 -14.93 -14.56 9.30
C ALA A 22 -14.62 -13.06 9.49
N GLU A 23 -15.68 -12.26 9.55
CA GLU A 23 -15.58 -10.82 9.74
C GLU A 23 -14.96 -10.50 11.10
N LEU A 24 -13.97 -9.61 11.09
CA LEU A 24 -13.32 -9.11 12.30
C LEU A 24 -13.34 -7.58 12.29
N PRO A 25 -13.85 -6.93 13.36
CA PRO A 25 -13.72 -5.49 13.50
C PRO A 25 -12.25 -5.11 13.74
N PHE A 26 -11.77 -4.10 13.03
CA PHE A 26 -10.41 -3.58 13.15
C PHE A 26 -10.43 -2.06 13.00
N GLY A 27 -10.41 -1.34 14.13
CA GLY A 27 -10.63 0.11 14.14
C GLY A 27 -12.01 0.46 13.57
N SER A 28 -12.05 1.33 12.57
CA SER A 28 -13.26 1.69 11.80
C SER A 28 -13.58 0.73 10.64
N LEU A 29 -12.76 -0.32 10.42
CA LEU A 29 -12.92 -1.25 9.31
C LEU A 29 -13.54 -2.56 9.78
N ILE A 30 -14.25 -3.24 8.87
CA ILE A 30 -14.67 -4.65 9.02
C ILE A 30 -13.87 -5.47 8.01
N ILE A 31 -13.01 -6.35 8.50
CA ILE A 31 -12.15 -7.20 7.68
C ILE A 31 -12.83 -8.56 7.50
N GLY A 32 -13.29 -8.85 6.28
CA GLY A 32 -13.98 -10.10 5.92
C GLY A 32 -13.25 -10.99 4.91
N ASP A 33 -11.97 -10.70 4.64
CA ASP A 33 -11.18 -11.46 3.66
C ASP A 33 -9.73 -11.68 4.13
N CYS A 34 -9.14 -12.78 3.66
CA CYS A 34 -7.79 -13.21 4.03
C CYS A 34 -6.72 -12.21 3.57
N LEU A 35 -6.95 -11.46 2.50
CA LEU A 35 -5.97 -10.51 1.97
C LEU A 35 -5.83 -9.30 2.89
N ARG A 36 -6.94 -8.64 3.25
CA ARG A 36 -6.95 -7.54 4.22
C ARG A 36 -6.48 -8.00 5.60
N ARG A 37 -6.80 -9.24 5.98
CA ARG A 37 -6.31 -9.85 7.22
C ARG A 37 -4.79 -9.99 7.25
N MET A 38 -4.18 -10.44 6.14
CA MET A 38 -2.71 -10.47 5.99
C MET A 38 -2.08 -9.07 6.07
N LEU A 39 -2.74 -8.06 5.50
CA LEU A 39 -2.20 -6.70 5.42
C LEU A 39 -2.31 -5.90 6.73
N CYS A 40 -3.31 -6.19 7.56
CA CYS A 40 -3.66 -5.35 8.71
C CYS A 40 -3.48 -6.02 10.08
N ILE A 41 -3.68 -7.32 10.19
CA ILE A 41 -3.79 -7.99 11.50
C ILE A 41 -2.47 -8.71 11.81
N GLU A 42 -1.69 -8.15 12.73
CA GLU A 42 -0.35 -8.68 13.09
C GLU A 42 -0.40 -10.11 13.65
N GLY A 43 -1.47 -10.45 14.36
CA GLY A 43 -1.70 -11.80 14.90
C GLY A 43 -2.27 -12.81 13.90
N SER A 44 -2.43 -12.43 12.62
CA SER A 44 -2.91 -13.34 11.57
C SER A 44 -1.85 -14.36 11.19
N GLU A 45 -2.26 -15.60 10.93
CA GLU A 45 -1.40 -16.65 10.37
C GLU A 45 -0.72 -16.22 9.06
N PHE A 46 -1.35 -15.31 8.31
CA PHE A 46 -0.85 -14.81 7.03
C PHE A 46 0.05 -13.57 7.15
N TYR A 47 0.12 -12.91 8.31
CA TYR A 47 0.81 -11.61 8.44
C TYR A 47 2.30 -11.67 8.07
N ASN A 48 2.94 -12.80 8.37
CA ASN A 48 4.35 -13.05 8.09
C ASN A 48 4.61 -13.63 6.69
N LEU A 49 3.61 -13.60 5.79
CA LEU A 49 3.83 -13.90 4.36
C LEU A 49 4.89 -12.98 3.73
N TYR A 50 4.99 -11.75 4.26
CA TYR A 50 6.05 -10.80 3.97
C TYR A 50 6.82 -10.52 5.25
N SER A 51 8.14 -10.43 5.15
CA SER A 51 9.01 -10.04 6.27
C SER A 51 8.78 -8.59 6.68
N GLU A 52 9.20 -8.21 7.89
CA GLU A 52 9.10 -6.81 8.36
C GLU A 52 9.78 -5.83 7.40
N LYS A 53 10.94 -6.21 6.84
CA LYS A 53 11.67 -5.40 5.85
C LYS A 53 10.84 -5.20 4.57
N GLU A 54 10.24 -6.27 4.05
CA GLU A 54 9.37 -6.19 2.86
C GLU A 54 8.11 -5.38 3.15
N ARG A 55 7.52 -5.49 4.35
CA ARG A 55 6.36 -4.67 4.76
C ARG A 55 6.71 -3.19 4.88
N ALA A 56 7.97 -2.86 5.15
CA ALA A 56 8.45 -1.49 5.18
C ALA A 56 8.69 -0.90 3.77
N GLU A 57 8.79 -1.73 2.73
CA GLU A 57 8.99 -1.26 1.36
C GLU A 57 7.78 -0.47 0.84
N PHE A 58 8.06 0.55 0.01
CA PHE A 58 7.01 1.40 -0.55
C PHE A 58 6.00 0.62 -1.39
N LEU A 59 6.42 -0.39 -2.15
CA LEU A 59 5.51 -1.22 -2.94
C LEU A 59 4.49 -1.95 -2.07
N PHE A 60 4.91 -2.51 -0.93
CA PHE A 60 4.00 -3.18 0.00
C PHE A 60 3.03 -2.17 0.64
N ARG A 61 3.54 -1.02 1.08
CA ARG A 61 2.70 0.03 1.67
C ARG A 61 1.67 0.55 0.66
N LEU A 62 2.07 0.81 -0.57
CA LEU A 62 1.17 1.21 -1.65
C LEU A 62 0.10 0.14 -1.89
N PHE A 63 0.50 -1.13 -1.96
CA PHE A 63 -0.43 -2.25 -2.09
C PHE A 63 -1.46 -2.29 -0.95
N LYS A 64 -0.99 -2.20 0.30
CA LYS A 64 -1.84 -2.12 1.49
C LYS A 64 -2.85 -0.97 1.38
N HIS A 65 -2.39 0.22 1.00
CA HIS A 65 -3.23 1.40 0.91
C HIS A 65 -4.36 1.25 -0.12
N ILE A 66 -4.06 0.68 -1.28
CA ILE A 66 -5.05 0.45 -2.34
C ILE A 66 -6.06 -0.64 -1.95
N VAL A 67 -5.62 -1.72 -1.30
CA VAL A 67 -6.52 -2.82 -0.90
C VAL A 67 -7.46 -2.42 0.23
N ILE A 68 -6.98 -1.61 1.19
CA ILE A 68 -7.82 -1.06 2.26
C ILE A 68 -8.84 -0.07 1.67
N GLY A 69 -8.38 0.86 0.83
CA GLY A 69 -9.22 1.88 0.20
C GLY A 69 -9.78 2.93 1.17
N GLY A 70 -10.71 3.75 0.67
CA GLY A 70 -11.39 4.79 1.44
C GLY A 70 -12.70 4.31 2.08
N GLU A 71 -13.45 5.22 2.69
CA GLU A 71 -14.75 4.92 3.31
C GLU A 71 -15.79 4.42 2.28
N LEU A 72 -15.74 4.97 1.06
CA LEU A 72 -16.64 4.60 -0.04
C LEU A 72 -16.06 3.51 -0.96
N VAL A 73 -15.13 2.69 -0.47
CA VAL A 73 -14.49 1.66 -1.29
C VAL A 73 -15.49 0.58 -1.73
N GLN A 74 -15.39 0.17 -2.99
CA GLN A 74 -16.05 -1.02 -3.52
C GLN A 74 -15.02 -2.15 -3.61
N PRO A 75 -14.97 -3.07 -2.63
CA PRO A 75 -14.00 -4.14 -2.65
C PRO A 75 -14.22 -5.07 -3.85
N SER A 76 -13.15 -5.35 -4.57
CA SER A 76 -13.08 -6.43 -5.57
C SER A 76 -12.70 -7.75 -4.90
N GLU A 77 -13.30 -8.85 -5.35
CA GLU A 77 -12.86 -10.20 -5.01
C GLU A 77 -11.74 -10.72 -5.93
N ASP A 78 -11.50 -10.05 -7.06
CA ASP A 78 -10.41 -10.40 -7.98
C ASP A 78 -9.10 -9.70 -7.55
N PHE A 79 -8.12 -10.51 -7.16
CA PHE A 79 -6.79 -10.06 -6.76
C PHE A 79 -6.04 -9.32 -7.86
N ASN A 80 -6.30 -9.66 -9.14
CA ASN A 80 -5.63 -9.04 -10.27
C ASN A 80 -6.01 -7.57 -10.44
N VAL A 81 -7.22 -7.18 -10.03
CA VAL A 81 -7.65 -5.77 -10.03
C VAL A 81 -6.69 -4.92 -9.19
N TYR A 82 -6.36 -5.37 -7.98
CA TYR A 82 -5.44 -4.65 -7.10
C TYR A 82 -3.99 -4.71 -7.58
N THR A 83 -3.50 -5.90 -7.93
CA THR A 83 -2.08 -6.03 -8.29
C THR A 83 -1.74 -5.35 -9.61
N ASN A 84 -2.63 -5.38 -10.60
CA ASN A 84 -2.42 -4.65 -11.86
C ASN A 84 -2.44 -3.14 -11.64
N PHE A 85 -3.41 -2.65 -10.86
CA PHE A 85 -3.46 -1.23 -10.52
C PHE A 85 -2.21 -0.76 -9.79
N VAL A 86 -1.79 -1.49 -8.74
CA VAL A 86 -0.60 -1.13 -7.94
C VAL A 86 0.69 -1.24 -8.77
N LYS A 87 0.81 -2.24 -9.65
CA LYS A 87 1.97 -2.34 -10.57
C LYS A 87 2.06 -1.14 -11.51
N ASN A 88 0.94 -0.68 -12.05
CA ASN A 88 0.91 0.48 -12.96
C ASN A 88 1.19 1.76 -12.19
N LEU A 89 0.48 1.99 -11.08
CA LEU A 89 0.69 3.15 -10.23
C LEU A 89 2.15 3.23 -9.73
N TYR A 90 2.74 2.12 -9.30
CA TYR A 90 4.13 2.10 -8.87
C TYR A 90 5.11 2.51 -9.99
N LYS A 91 4.87 2.06 -11.23
CA LYS A 91 5.68 2.44 -12.40
C LYS A 91 5.53 3.91 -12.76
N ASP A 92 4.34 4.48 -12.58
CA ASP A 92 4.08 5.90 -12.85
C ASP A 92 4.72 6.80 -11.79
N LEU A 93 4.81 6.33 -10.55
CA LEU A 93 5.38 7.07 -9.42
C LEU A 93 6.91 6.98 -9.35
N ILE A 94 7.49 5.81 -9.64
CA ILE A 94 8.90 5.51 -9.38
C ILE A 94 9.72 5.58 -10.66
N SER A 95 10.80 6.35 -10.62
CA SER A 95 11.76 6.45 -11.70
C SER A 95 12.96 5.52 -11.44
N VAL A 96 13.37 4.83 -12.50
CA VAL A 96 14.55 3.95 -12.50
C VAL A 96 15.55 4.43 -13.55
N GLN A 97 16.82 4.13 -13.32
CA GLN A 97 17.89 4.35 -14.29
C GLN A 97 18.72 3.09 -14.48
N LYS A 98 19.20 2.92 -15.71
CA LYS A 98 20.15 1.88 -16.06
C LYS A 98 21.56 2.32 -15.65
N LEU A 99 22.28 1.45 -14.95
CA LEU A 99 23.69 1.72 -14.64
C LEU A 99 24.52 1.70 -15.93
N GLN A 100 25.49 2.60 -16.08
CA GLN A 100 26.22 2.76 -17.35
C GLN A 100 27.04 1.51 -17.76
N ASP A 101 27.33 0.61 -16.81
CA ASP A 101 28.13 -0.60 -17.02
C ASP A 101 27.40 -1.92 -16.70
N SER A 102 26.10 -1.87 -16.34
CA SER A 102 25.30 -3.06 -16.05
C SER A 102 23.92 -2.98 -16.74
N ASN A 103 23.32 -4.14 -17.04
CA ASN A 103 21.90 -4.19 -17.41
C ASN A 103 20.96 -3.99 -16.21
N ASP A 104 21.50 -3.77 -15.02
CA ASP A 104 20.74 -3.54 -13.81
C ASP A 104 20.08 -2.16 -13.77
N LEU A 105 18.82 -2.16 -13.38
CA LEU A 105 18.03 -0.96 -13.13
C LEU A 105 18.10 -0.62 -11.64
N VAL A 106 18.41 0.64 -11.32
CA VAL A 106 18.43 1.17 -9.96
C VAL A 106 17.30 2.17 -9.80
N ILE A 107 16.60 2.11 -8.66
CA ILE A 107 15.58 3.10 -8.30
C ILE A 107 16.27 4.43 -8.00
N THR A 108 15.91 5.48 -8.73
CA THR A 108 16.45 6.84 -8.55
C THR A 108 15.56 7.67 -7.62
N SER A 109 14.25 7.38 -7.58
CA SER A 109 13.31 8.12 -6.73
C SER A 109 13.59 7.90 -5.25
N LYS A 110 13.54 8.97 -4.46
CA LYS A 110 13.54 8.92 -3.00
C LYS A 110 12.12 9.07 -2.49
N ILE A 111 11.68 8.13 -1.65
CA ILE A 111 10.34 8.14 -1.05
C ILE A 111 10.46 8.56 0.42
N CYS A 112 9.73 9.59 0.80
CA CYS A 112 9.64 10.07 2.17
C CYS A 112 8.19 10.03 2.62
N GLN A 113 7.89 9.29 3.70
CA GLN A 113 6.63 9.45 4.40
C GLN A 113 6.67 10.78 5.16
N VAL A 114 5.63 11.60 5.04
CA VAL A 114 5.60 12.94 5.62
C VAL A 114 4.40 13.12 6.54
N GLN A 115 4.64 13.81 7.64
CA GLN A 115 3.64 14.23 8.61
C GLN A 115 3.97 15.66 9.03
N VAL A 116 2.94 16.46 9.30
CA VAL A 116 3.11 17.80 9.88
C VAL A 116 2.57 17.78 11.29
N LEU A 117 3.34 18.31 12.23
CA LEU A 117 2.96 18.42 13.63
C LEU A 117 2.67 19.87 14.00
N SER A 118 1.64 20.07 14.81
CA SER A 118 1.33 21.34 15.48
C SER A 118 1.15 21.04 16.96
N LYS A 119 1.98 21.65 17.82
CA LYS A 119 1.99 21.38 19.28
C LYS A 119 2.06 19.88 19.59
N ASP A 120 2.99 19.17 18.93
CA ASP A 120 3.23 17.72 19.04
C ASP A 120 2.07 16.82 18.59
N LEU A 121 1.00 17.39 18.04
CA LEU A 121 -0.11 16.64 17.44
C LEU A 121 0.03 16.61 15.93
N VAL A 122 -0.17 15.44 15.33
CA VAL A 122 -0.21 15.30 13.87
C VAL A 122 -1.45 16.05 13.35
N VAL A 123 -1.22 16.98 12.41
CA VAL A 123 -2.28 17.73 11.73
C VAL A 123 -2.38 17.40 10.24
N TYR A 124 -1.35 16.74 9.69
CA TYR A 124 -1.32 16.23 8.32
C TYR A 124 -0.65 14.85 8.30
N PRO A 125 -1.21 13.84 7.60
CA PRO A 125 -2.34 13.93 6.67
C PRO A 125 -3.70 14.19 7.34
N SER A 126 -3.89 13.77 8.58
CA SER A 126 -5.15 13.90 9.32
C SER A 126 -4.88 14.10 10.81
N VAL A 127 -5.83 14.74 11.50
CA VAL A 127 -5.85 14.85 12.97
C VAL A 127 -6.37 13.56 13.60
N ASN A 128 -7.26 12.86 12.90
CA ASN A 128 -7.80 11.58 13.34
C ASN A 128 -6.91 10.47 12.82
N GLU A 129 -6.48 9.55 13.69
CA GLU A 129 -5.63 8.43 13.28
C GLU A 129 -6.47 7.36 12.57
N HIS A 130 -6.04 6.98 11.38
CA HIS A 130 -6.59 5.84 10.65
C HIS A 130 -5.48 5.08 9.93
N ILE A 131 -5.60 3.74 9.85
CA ILE A 131 -4.57 2.87 9.24
C ILE A 131 -4.28 3.19 7.77
N ASN A 132 -5.24 3.83 7.09
CA ASN A 132 -5.10 4.26 5.71
C ASN A 132 -4.91 5.76 5.52
N ASP A 133 -4.50 6.49 6.57
CA ASP A 133 -4.10 7.89 6.43
C ASP A 133 -2.61 7.98 6.17
N PHE A 134 -2.25 8.58 5.04
CA PHE A 134 -0.84 8.66 4.66
C PHE A 134 -0.55 9.86 3.76
N ALA A 135 0.71 10.26 3.77
CA ALA A 135 1.26 11.17 2.78
C ALA A 135 2.71 10.78 2.48
N TYR A 136 3.02 10.72 1.18
CA TYR A 136 4.34 10.44 0.66
C TYR A 136 4.79 11.56 -0.27
N LEU A 137 6.05 11.96 -0.13
CA LEU A 137 6.77 12.73 -1.13
C LEU A 137 7.68 11.78 -1.91
N ILE A 138 7.52 11.77 -3.22
CA ILE A 138 8.28 10.93 -4.13
C ILE A 138 9.13 11.87 -4.98
N VAL A 139 10.40 11.98 -4.61
CA VAL A 139 11.34 12.95 -5.17
C VAL A 139 12.18 12.27 -6.23
N ASN A 140 12.08 12.73 -7.47
CA ASN A 140 13.02 12.37 -8.52
C ASN A 140 14.09 13.48 -8.63
N PRO A 141 15.32 13.25 -8.13
CA PRO A 141 16.36 14.28 -8.09
C PRO A 141 16.89 14.64 -9.49
N ILE A 142 16.76 13.77 -10.47
CA ILE A 142 17.32 13.94 -11.81
C ILE A 142 16.36 14.77 -12.67
N MET A 143 15.08 14.41 -12.66
CA MET A 143 14.04 15.19 -13.34
C MET A 143 13.63 16.45 -12.58
N ARG A 144 14.05 16.59 -11.31
CA ARG A 144 13.64 17.68 -10.41
C ARG A 144 12.13 17.75 -10.20
N HIS A 145 11.48 16.59 -10.20
CA HIS A 145 10.04 16.46 -9.96
C HIS A 145 9.78 15.91 -8.56
N VAL A 146 8.71 16.39 -7.93
CA VAL A 146 8.20 15.86 -6.67
C VAL A 146 6.74 15.50 -6.88
N ILE A 147 6.40 14.24 -6.63
CA ILE A 147 5.01 13.77 -6.63
C ILE A 147 4.56 13.68 -5.17
N VAL A 148 3.39 14.26 -4.88
CA VAL A 148 2.73 14.10 -3.59
C VAL A 148 1.65 13.05 -3.76
N LEU A 149 1.71 12.00 -2.94
CA LEU A 149 0.67 10.98 -2.86
C LEU A 149 0.12 10.98 -1.44
N SER A 150 -1.13 11.40 -1.27
CA SER A 150 -1.77 11.52 0.04
C SER A 150 -3.19 11.00 0.05
N HIS A 151 -3.62 10.47 1.19
CA HIS A 151 -4.98 10.03 1.44
C HIS A 151 -5.34 10.29 2.90
N VAL A 152 -6.58 10.74 3.10
CA VAL A 152 -7.25 10.83 4.39
C VAL A 152 -8.54 10.03 4.28
N TYR A 153 -8.70 9.07 5.17
CA TYR A 153 -9.85 8.19 5.21
C TYR A 153 -11.07 8.96 5.71
N GLY A 154 -12.16 8.81 4.96
CA GLY A 154 -13.44 9.41 5.28
C GLY A 154 -14.14 9.93 4.04
N ILE A 155 -15.38 10.37 4.21
CA ILE A 155 -16.09 11.23 3.26
C ILE A 155 -15.57 12.64 3.53
N GLY A 156 -14.65 13.13 2.67
CA GLY A 156 -14.03 14.44 2.84
C GLY A 156 -15.05 15.51 3.24
N GLN A 157 -14.80 16.21 4.34
CA GLN A 157 -15.50 17.46 4.63
C GLN A 157 -14.90 18.51 3.68
N PHE A 158 -15.50 18.62 2.50
CA PHE A 158 -15.18 19.66 1.51
C PHE A 158 -15.59 21.05 2.02
#